data_AF-A0AA88MU58-F1
#
_entry.id   AF-A0AA88MU58-F1
#
_cell.length_a   1.000
_cell.length_b   1.000
_cell.length_c   1.000
_cell.angle_alpha   90.00
_cell.angle_beta   90.00
_cell.angle_gamma   90.00
#
_symmetry.space_group_name_H-M   'P 1'
#
loop_
_entity.id
_entity.type
_entity.pdbx_description
1 polymer ?
#
loop_
_entity_poly.entity_id
_entity_poly.type
_entity_poly.pdbx_seq_one_letter_code
_entity_poly.pdbx_strand_id
1 'polypeptide(L)'
;MVLMTPSLHPGFQRIHYNKLGENVKHIPVITESSNRILKTSVNTLQRTLVVKTQVQLDEVNRLLMRKRLEFNDRMQALEQRRAVLLEKQEDIKERAIKFEKFVGENEVKRQRALKKYQKEKKENELREVEKSNLYKELEQLQIRHQQLKERVDKYKIYEKYMMKILDLLPEAYSEHGSDSLVMPIIKRHETLSATQQDLLQHLTGLEEELQQGQCNLDSLKLEHSTNRLMSNKELAKLQTQWAKIREKNKQMEMSLYNQHDQSRNQIEEIGCILLAVKNIAQQCHLQHYGPLHQMDSLNMMDMIKEFIVETIKYFIVLLGIGFHRISDCAPYHFQMDTPKLISIKEAMESLEESEAEKHQDTWQQFEFIRRVKGDGNCFYRALCFTLVESLLHCESAIQRFRDKLLRSHQVLLTAGFDENAFKGLLNTFHSVLERLETDDCEETLLSLFNDQATSDSMVQYLRLLTSAHLQSHADFFQHFVEAPNLKVYCAHEVEAMAMECDHVEILALSEELDISLCIISMEGSDGHLTCHTIPEGSQPSLYLLYKTSHYDILYKHSEHCK
;
A
#
# COMPACT_ATOMS: atom_id res chain seq x y z
N MET A 1 -23.00 53.70 19.11
CA MET A 1 -21.84 54.44 18.56
C MET A 1 -21.29 53.62 17.42
N VAL A 2 -21.23 54.00 16.16
CA VAL A 2 -21.51 55.24 15.42
C VAL A 2 -21.97 54.79 14.02
N LEU A 3 -23.00 55.45 13.50
CA LEU A 3 -23.48 55.33 12.12
C LEU A 3 -22.54 56.08 11.17
N MET A 4 -22.32 55.57 9.96
CA MET A 4 -21.90 56.41 8.83
C MET A 4 -22.76 56.13 7.59
N THR A 5 -23.59 57.12 7.29
CA THR A 5 -24.17 57.41 5.97
C THR A 5 -23.11 58.07 5.06
N PRO A 6 -23.35 58.09 3.74
CA PRO A 6 -23.42 59.41 3.12
C PRO A 6 -24.59 59.60 2.13
N SER A 7 -25.02 60.86 2.15
CA SER A 7 -26.02 61.58 1.37
C SER A 7 -25.59 61.92 -0.06
N LEU A 8 -26.57 62.09 -0.97
CA LEU A 8 -26.47 62.97 -2.13
C LEU A 8 -27.78 63.75 -2.36
N HIS A 9 -27.64 65.07 -2.42
CA HIS A 9 -28.56 66.12 -2.91
C HIS A 9 -27.88 66.75 -4.17
N PRO A 10 -28.35 67.81 -4.90
CA PRO A 10 -29.62 68.60 -4.92
C PRO A 10 -30.08 69.11 -6.34
N GLY A 11 -31.15 69.95 -6.37
CA GLY A 11 -31.44 71.03 -7.36
C GLY A 11 -32.31 70.66 -8.59
N PHE A 12 -33.27 71.43 -9.14
CA PHE A 12 -33.72 72.84 -9.16
C PHE A 12 -35.24 72.88 -9.55
N GLN A 13 -36.16 73.62 -8.90
CA GLN A 13 -36.64 75.02 -9.11
C GLN A 13 -37.58 75.33 -10.33
N ARG A 14 -38.91 75.43 -10.06
CA ARG A 14 -39.93 76.52 -10.34
C ARG A 14 -39.84 77.35 -11.67
N ILE A 15 -40.86 77.64 -12.53
CA ILE A 15 -42.23 78.25 -12.42
C ILE A 15 -42.88 78.31 -13.85
N HIS A 16 -44.22 78.21 -14.01
CA HIS A 16 -45.10 79.20 -14.71
C HIS A 16 -46.59 78.81 -14.80
N TYR A 17 -47.46 79.83 -14.69
CA TYR A 17 -48.93 79.80 -14.72
C TYR A 17 -49.52 80.15 -16.12
N ASN A 18 -50.71 79.59 -16.39
CA ASN A 18 -51.89 80.11 -17.10
C ASN A 18 -52.12 79.96 -18.64
N LYS A 19 -53.32 79.39 -18.89
CA LYS A 19 -54.39 79.69 -19.88
C LYS A 19 -54.49 78.93 -21.23
N LEU A 20 -55.62 78.19 -21.29
CA LEU A 20 -56.59 77.92 -22.36
C LEU A 20 -56.12 77.52 -23.77
N GLY A 21 -56.59 76.35 -24.22
CA GLY A 21 -56.67 75.99 -25.64
C GLY A 21 -56.91 74.49 -25.89
N GLU A 22 -58.18 74.10 -25.93
CA GLU A 22 -58.80 73.06 -26.77
C GLU A 22 -58.23 71.62 -26.88
N ASN A 23 -59.15 70.66 -26.68
CA ASN A 23 -59.13 69.28 -27.18
C ASN A 23 -57.96 68.37 -26.77
N VAL A 24 -57.98 67.93 -25.51
CA VAL A 24 -57.35 66.66 -25.13
C VAL A 24 -58.43 65.76 -24.55
N LYS A 25 -58.70 64.65 -25.25
CA LYS A 25 -59.56 63.56 -24.79
C LYS A 25 -59.21 63.25 -23.32
N HIS A 26 -60.13 63.51 -22.40
CA HIS A 26 -60.02 63.07 -21.03
C HIS A 26 -59.80 61.54 -21.02
N ILE A 27 -58.55 61.12 -20.82
CA ILE A 27 -58.28 59.79 -20.31
C ILE A 27 -58.67 59.87 -18.83
N PRO A 28 -59.66 59.09 -18.35
CA PRO A 28 -60.00 59.10 -16.95
C PRO A 28 -58.77 58.63 -16.17
N VAL A 29 -58.16 59.55 -15.42
CA VAL A 29 -57.13 59.20 -14.45
C VAL A 29 -57.87 58.41 -13.37
N ILE A 30 -57.62 57.10 -13.33
CA ILE A 30 -58.15 56.23 -12.30
C ILE A 30 -57.45 56.63 -10.99
N THR A 31 -58.13 57.44 -10.19
CA THR A 31 -57.69 57.86 -8.84
C THR A 31 -58.00 56.81 -7.78
N GLU A 32 -58.43 55.62 -8.17
CA GLU A 32 -58.80 54.55 -7.25
C GLU A 32 -57.61 53.66 -6.88
N SER A 33 -57.43 53.42 -5.59
CA SER A 33 -56.45 52.46 -5.07
C SER A 33 -56.68 51.08 -5.68
N SER A 34 -55.59 50.40 -6.09
CA SER A 34 -55.58 49.11 -6.82
C SER A 34 -56.52 48.03 -6.28
N ASN A 35 -56.83 48.05 -4.97
CA ASN A 35 -57.78 47.14 -4.32
C ASN A 35 -59.25 47.31 -4.74
N ARG A 36 -59.66 48.48 -5.25
CA ARG A 36 -61.06 48.74 -5.66
C ARG A 36 -61.37 48.25 -7.08
N ILE A 37 -60.39 48.27 -7.99
CA ILE A 37 -60.51 47.82 -9.39
C ILE A 37 -60.73 46.30 -9.48
N LEU A 38 -60.28 45.54 -8.48
CA LEU A 38 -60.44 44.08 -8.42
C LEU A 38 -61.90 43.63 -8.17
N LYS A 39 -62.78 44.51 -7.66
CA LYS A 39 -64.14 44.15 -7.20
C LYS A 39 -65.27 44.36 -8.22
N THR A 40 -65.04 45.00 -9.36
CA THR A 40 -66.12 45.28 -10.34
C THR A 40 -66.27 44.16 -11.36
N SER A 41 -67.46 43.56 -11.37
CA SER A 41 -67.88 42.48 -12.26
C SER A 41 -68.74 43.01 -13.42
N VAL A 42 -68.50 42.47 -14.62
CA VAL A 42 -69.45 42.31 -15.75
C VAL A 42 -69.44 43.32 -16.94
N ASN A 43 -68.65 44.41 -17.00
CA ASN A 43 -68.49 45.17 -18.27
C ASN A 43 -67.17 45.96 -18.36
N THR A 44 -66.03 45.26 -18.53
CA THR A 44 -64.71 45.89 -18.46
C THR A 44 -64.01 45.95 -19.83
N LEU A 45 -63.70 47.16 -20.31
CA LEU A 45 -62.93 47.43 -21.54
C LEU A 45 -61.56 46.71 -21.51
N GLN A 46 -61.06 46.25 -22.66
CA GLN A 46 -59.78 45.51 -22.79
C GLN A 46 -58.60 46.15 -22.04
N ARG A 47 -58.53 47.49 -21.99
CA ARG A 47 -57.51 48.23 -21.22
C ARG A 47 -57.55 47.96 -19.71
N THR A 48 -58.74 47.78 -19.13
CA THR A 48 -58.89 47.47 -17.69
C THR A 48 -58.54 46.01 -17.38
N LEU A 49 -58.71 45.10 -18.35
CA LEU A 49 -58.24 43.72 -18.25
C LEU A 49 -56.71 43.67 -18.20
N VAL A 50 -56.04 44.42 -19.09
CA VAL A 50 -54.57 44.55 -19.13
C VAL A 50 -54.02 45.12 -17.82
N VAL A 51 -54.67 46.17 -17.27
CA VAL A 51 -54.30 46.73 -15.96
C VAL A 51 -54.49 45.72 -14.84
N LYS A 52 -55.56 44.91 -14.88
CA LYS A 52 -55.79 43.85 -13.89
C LYS A 52 -54.72 42.75 -13.97
N THR A 53 -54.33 42.33 -15.17
CA THR A 53 -53.23 41.36 -15.36
C THR A 53 -51.87 41.95 -14.98
N GLN A 54 -51.63 43.24 -15.22
CA GLN A 54 -50.40 43.92 -14.83
C GLN A 54 -50.25 43.99 -13.29
N VAL A 55 -51.32 44.35 -12.59
CA VAL A 55 -51.35 44.39 -11.12
C VAL A 55 -51.16 42.99 -10.52
N GLN A 56 -51.79 41.97 -11.11
CA GLN A 56 -51.58 40.58 -10.70
C GLN A 56 -50.14 40.11 -10.94
N LEU A 57 -49.54 40.49 -12.08
CA LEU A 57 -48.15 40.17 -12.40
C LEU A 57 -47.18 40.86 -11.42
N ASP A 58 -47.44 42.12 -11.06
CA ASP A 58 -46.64 42.87 -10.09
C ASP A 58 -46.75 42.28 -8.67
N GLU A 59 -47.95 41.84 -8.26
CA GLU A 59 -48.16 41.14 -6.97
C GLU A 59 -47.38 39.81 -6.94
N VAL A 60 -47.45 39.03 -8.03
CA VAL A 60 -46.71 37.77 -8.19
C VAL A 60 -45.20 38.02 -8.20
N ASN A 61 -44.72 39.03 -8.92
CA ASN A 61 -43.31 39.41 -8.95
C ASN A 61 -42.81 39.85 -7.56
N ARG A 62 -43.63 40.59 -6.80
CA ARG A 62 -43.29 41.00 -5.43
C ARG A 62 -43.22 39.80 -4.48
N LEU A 63 -44.12 38.83 -4.62
CA LEU A 63 -44.07 37.57 -3.88
C LEU A 63 -42.84 36.73 -4.27
N LEU A 64 -42.53 36.65 -5.56
CA LEU A 64 -41.36 35.96 -6.07
C LEU A 64 -40.06 36.57 -5.51
N MET A 65 -39.95 37.90 -5.51
CA MET A 65 -38.79 38.61 -4.96
C MET A 65 -38.61 38.33 -3.46
N ARG A 66 -39.71 38.32 -2.70
CA ARG A 66 -39.69 37.96 -1.27
C ARG A 66 -39.24 36.52 -1.04
N LYS A 67 -39.73 35.58 -1.86
CA LYS A 67 -39.32 34.17 -1.79
C LYS A 67 -37.86 33.97 -2.19
N ARG A 68 -37.34 34.74 -3.16
CA ARG A 68 -35.92 34.73 -3.51
C ARG A 68 -35.03 35.23 -2.37
N LEU A 69 -35.44 36.30 -1.67
CA LEU A 69 -34.74 36.79 -0.47
C LEU A 69 -34.75 35.76 0.65
N GLU A 70 -35.93 35.20 0.99
CA GLU A 70 -36.04 34.13 2.00
C GLU A 70 -35.19 32.89 1.65
N PHE A 71 -35.13 32.52 0.37
CA PHE A 71 -34.30 31.41 -0.10
C PHE A 71 -32.82 31.75 0.04
N ASN A 72 -32.39 32.95 -0.34
CA ASN A 72 -31.01 33.39 -0.21
C ASN A 72 -30.53 33.41 1.24
N ASP A 73 -31.35 33.94 2.15
CA ASP A 73 -31.04 33.97 3.59
C ASP A 73 -30.91 32.53 4.16
N ARG A 74 -31.78 31.62 3.72
CA ARG A 74 -31.69 30.20 4.10
C ARG A 74 -30.45 29.52 3.55
N MET A 75 -30.10 29.79 2.29
CA MET A 75 -28.88 29.26 1.68
C MET A 75 -27.63 29.74 2.42
N GLN A 76 -27.59 31.02 2.78
CA GLN A 76 -26.46 31.59 3.52
C GLN A 76 -26.34 31.00 4.94
N ALA A 77 -27.46 30.77 5.63
CA ALA A 77 -27.47 30.09 6.92
C ALA A 77 -27.03 28.62 6.82
N LEU A 78 -27.40 27.92 5.74
CA LEU A 78 -26.94 26.54 5.47
C LEU A 78 -25.45 26.49 5.16
N GLU A 79 -24.92 27.45 4.39
CA GLU A 79 -23.50 27.59 4.08
C GLU A 79 -22.67 27.74 5.37
N GLN A 80 -23.08 28.64 6.27
CA GLN A 80 -22.43 28.84 7.56
C GLN A 80 -22.49 27.57 8.43
N ARG A 81 -23.64 26.89 8.46
CA ARG A 81 -23.79 25.63 9.22
C ARG A 81 -22.91 24.51 8.67
N ARG A 82 -22.77 24.44 7.34
CA ARG A 82 -21.89 23.49 6.65
C ARG A 82 -20.43 23.76 6.99
N ALA A 83 -19.99 25.02 7.01
CA ALA A 83 -18.63 25.38 7.40
C ALA A 83 -18.29 24.95 8.84
N VAL A 84 -19.19 25.23 9.80
CA VAL A 84 -19.00 24.82 11.21
C VAL A 84 -18.99 23.30 11.37
N LEU A 85 -19.80 22.57 10.59
CA LEU A 85 -19.80 21.10 10.64
C LEU A 85 -18.52 20.51 10.07
N LEU A 86 -17.96 21.09 9.01
CA LEU A 86 -16.68 20.67 8.44
C LEU A 86 -15.53 20.88 9.43
N GLU A 87 -15.47 22.04 10.10
CA GLU A 87 -14.47 22.31 11.14
C GLU A 87 -14.56 21.31 12.30
N LYS A 88 -15.78 21.03 12.79
CA LYS A 88 -16.00 20.01 13.82
C LYS A 88 -15.61 18.60 13.37
N GLN A 89 -15.83 18.28 12.10
CA GLN A 89 -15.44 16.99 11.53
C GLN A 89 -13.91 16.84 11.52
N GLU A 90 -13.18 17.89 11.14
CA GLU A 90 -11.71 17.89 11.20
C GLU A 90 -11.18 17.79 12.63
N ASP A 91 -11.79 18.50 13.59
CA ASP A 91 -11.43 18.38 15.02
C ASP A 91 -11.63 16.95 15.56
N ILE A 92 -12.68 16.26 15.11
CA ILE A 92 -12.94 14.87 15.50
C ILE A 92 -11.88 13.95 14.88
N LYS A 93 -11.54 14.14 13.60
CA LYS A 93 -10.47 13.37 12.93
C LYS A 93 -9.13 13.57 13.62
N GLU A 94 -8.75 14.81 13.95
CA GLU A 94 -7.51 15.08 14.68
C GLU A 94 -7.46 14.39 16.04
N ARG A 95 -8.57 14.41 16.79
CA ARG A 95 -8.65 13.72 18.08
C ARG A 95 -8.56 12.21 17.92
N ALA A 96 -9.18 11.65 16.88
CA ALA A 96 -9.08 10.22 16.58
C ALA A 96 -7.62 9.82 16.30
N ILE A 97 -6.91 10.56 15.44
CA ILE A 97 -5.50 10.32 15.13
C ILE A 97 -4.63 10.41 16.40
N LYS A 98 -4.85 11.42 17.25
CA LYS A 98 -4.13 11.57 18.52
C LYS A 98 -4.42 10.42 19.48
N PHE A 99 -5.66 9.93 19.52
CA PHE A 99 -6.05 8.79 20.36
C PHE A 99 -5.46 7.47 19.85
N GLU A 100 -5.51 7.21 18.54
CA GLU A 100 -4.87 6.04 17.92
C GLU A 100 -3.36 6.01 18.21
N LYS A 101 -2.69 7.16 18.07
CA LYS A 101 -1.26 7.28 18.42
C LYS A 101 -1.02 6.98 19.90
N PHE A 102 -1.85 7.51 20.80
CA PHE A 102 -1.77 7.23 22.22
C PHE A 102 -1.96 5.74 22.54
N VAL A 103 -2.96 5.09 21.93
CA VAL A 103 -3.23 3.66 22.09
C VAL A 103 -2.04 2.82 21.61
N GLY A 104 -1.48 3.16 20.44
CA GLY A 104 -0.28 2.49 19.90
C GLY A 104 0.92 2.64 20.84
N GLU A 105 1.23 3.84 21.31
CA GLU A 105 2.32 4.08 22.26
C GLU A 105 2.12 3.34 23.58
N ASN A 106 0.88 3.24 24.07
CA ASN A 106 0.56 2.57 25.31
C ASN A 106 0.65 1.03 25.17
N GLU A 107 0.21 0.49 24.03
CA GLU A 107 0.38 -0.94 23.74
C GLU A 107 1.85 -1.33 23.64
N VAL A 108 2.70 -0.49 23.02
CA VAL A 108 4.15 -0.70 23.01
C VAL A 108 4.74 -0.70 24.42
N LYS A 109 4.30 0.20 25.32
CA LYS A 109 4.72 0.21 26.72
C LYS A 109 4.28 -1.07 27.44
N ARG A 110 3.04 -1.51 27.22
CA ARG A 110 2.50 -2.76 27.78
C ARG A 110 3.32 -3.97 27.33
N GLN A 111 3.61 -4.08 26.04
CA GLN A 111 4.42 -5.18 25.50
C GLN A 111 5.85 -5.19 26.05
N ARG A 112 6.49 -4.02 26.18
CA ARG A 112 7.82 -3.91 26.81
C ARG A 112 7.80 -4.36 28.28
N ALA A 113 6.80 -3.93 29.04
CA ALA A 113 6.63 -4.35 30.42
C ALA A 113 6.41 -5.87 30.54
N LEU A 114 5.59 -6.45 29.66
CA LEU A 114 5.32 -7.88 29.65
C LEU A 114 6.57 -8.70 29.30
N LYS A 115 7.34 -8.29 28.29
CA LYS A 115 8.61 -8.94 27.94
C LYS A 115 9.62 -8.90 29.11
N LYS A 116 9.72 -7.75 29.79
CA LYS A 116 10.58 -7.61 30.97
C LYS A 116 10.15 -8.56 32.09
N TYR A 117 8.86 -8.59 32.40
CA TYR A 117 8.30 -9.50 33.40
C TYR A 117 8.54 -10.98 33.06
N GLN A 118 8.33 -11.39 31.81
CA GLN A 118 8.56 -12.77 31.38
C GLN A 118 10.03 -13.17 31.49
N LYS A 119 10.96 -12.27 31.12
CA LYS A 119 12.40 -12.52 31.28
C LYS A 119 12.77 -12.67 32.76
N GLU A 120 12.32 -11.76 33.61
CA GLU A 120 12.57 -11.79 35.05
C GLU A 120 11.97 -13.03 35.72
N LYS A 121 10.78 -13.46 35.29
CA LYS A 121 10.15 -14.70 35.75
C LYS A 121 11.02 -15.93 35.41
N LYS A 122 11.48 -16.06 34.16
CA LYS A 122 12.35 -17.16 33.75
C LYS A 122 13.67 -17.17 34.52
N GLU A 123 14.29 -16.00 34.71
CA GLU A 123 15.51 -15.89 35.52
C GLU A 123 15.28 -16.30 36.97
N ASN A 124 14.16 -15.92 37.58
CA ASN A 124 13.81 -16.34 38.95
C ASN A 124 13.57 -17.84 39.05
N GLU A 125 12.90 -18.46 38.07
CA GLU A 125 12.70 -19.90 38.03
C GLU A 125 14.04 -20.65 37.98
N LEU A 126 14.99 -20.18 37.15
CA LEU A 126 16.34 -20.73 37.10
C LEU A 126 17.09 -20.57 38.43
N ARG A 127 17.04 -19.38 39.05
CA ARG A 127 17.69 -19.11 40.34
C ARG A 127 17.11 -19.97 41.48
N GLU A 128 15.80 -20.25 41.48
CA GLU A 128 15.20 -21.13 42.49
C GLU A 128 15.61 -22.59 42.31
N VAL A 129 15.77 -23.06 41.07
CA VAL A 129 16.35 -24.39 40.79
C VAL A 129 17.80 -24.47 41.26
N GLU A 130 18.62 -23.46 40.93
CA GLU A 130 20.02 -23.36 41.36
C GLU A 130 20.13 -23.34 42.89
N LYS A 131 19.34 -22.51 43.55
CA LYS A 131 19.25 -22.45 45.03
C LYS A 131 18.88 -23.81 45.62
N SER A 132 17.90 -24.51 45.05
CA SER A 132 17.50 -25.85 45.50
C SER A 132 18.65 -26.87 45.38
N ASN A 133 19.41 -26.80 44.28
CA ASN A 133 20.58 -27.66 44.09
C ASN A 133 21.69 -27.35 45.09
N LEU A 134 21.99 -26.07 45.32
CA LEU A 134 22.97 -25.63 46.32
C LEU A 134 22.58 -26.07 47.74
N TYR A 135 21.29 -26.02 48.10
CA TYR A 135 20.84 -26.53 49.40
C TYR A 135 21.07 -28.03 49.55
N LYS A 136 20.85 -28.83 48.50
CA LYS A 136 21.14 -30.28 48.51
C LYS A 136 22.63 -30.56 48.65
N GLU A 137 23.46 -29.81 47.94
CA GLU A 137 24.92 -29.95 48.02
C GLU A 137 25.43 -29.58 49.42
N LEU A 138 24.91 -28.49 50.00
CA LEU A 138 25.23 -28.08 51.35
C LEU A 138 24.87 -29.17 52.37
N GLU A 139 23.70 -29.78 52.25
CA GLU A 139 23.26 -30.88 53.12
C GLU A 139 24.19 -32.10 53.00
N GLN A 140 24.56 -32.50 51.78
CA GLN A 140 25.52 -33.58 51.55
C GLN A 140 26.89 -33.29 52.16
N LEU A 141 27.39 -32.07 52.01
CA LEU A 141 28.65 -31.64 52.60
C LEU A 141 28.60 -31.61 54.12
N GLN A 142 27.49 -31.19 54.72
CA GLN A 142 27.29 -31.22 56.17
C GLN A 142 27.31 -32.66 56.71
N ILE A 143 26.61 -33.59 56.04
CA ILE A 143 26.64 -35.01 56.40
C ILE A 143 28.06 -35.56 56.31
N ARG A 144 28.78 -35.27 55.22
CA ARG A 144 30.18 -35.69 55.05
C ARG A 144 31.10 -35.11 56.11
N HIS A 145 30.93 -33.82 56.44
CA HIS A 145 31.70 -33.17 57.50
C HIS A 145 31.50 -33.87 58.84
N GLN A 146 30.24 -34.20 59.19
CA GLN A 146 29.91 -34.90 60.42
C GLN A 146 30.54 -36.30 60.47
N GLN A 147 30.46 -37.07 59.37
CA GLN A 147 31.11 -38.38 59.26
C GLN A 147 32.64 -38.31 59.41
N LEU A 148 33.27 -37.32 58.78
CA LEU A 148 34.71 -37.11 58.89
C LEU A 148 35.11 -36.72 60.32
N LYS A 149 34.32 -35.87 60.98
CA LYS A 149 34.53 -35.49 62.38
C LYS A 149 34.46 -36.68 63.31
N GLU A 150 33.45 -37.55 63.16
CA GLU A 150 33.33 -38.79 63.92
C GLU A 150 34.51 -39.74 63.69
N ARG A 151 35.01 -39.83 62.45
CA ARG A 151 36.23 -40.59 62.15
C ARG A 151 37.45 -39.98 62.85
N VAL A 152 37.64 -38.67 62.77
CA VAL A 152 38.74 -37.98 63.46
C VAL A 152 38.69 -38.27 64.96
N ASP A 153 37.51 -38.14 65.59
CA ASP A 153 37.34 -38.42 67.01
C ASP A 153 37.62 -39.89 67.36
N LYS A 154 37.17 -40.83 66.52
CA LYS A 154 37.47 -42.27 66.67
C LYS A 154 38.97 -42.55 66.64
N TYR A 155 39.69 -41.94 65.70
CA TYR A 155 41.13 -42.18 65.52
C TYR A 155 42.01 -41.30 66.44
N LYS A 156 41.44 -40.34 67.16
CA LYS A 156 42.12 -39.48 68.14
C LYS A 156 42.78 -40.26 69.28
N ILE A 157 42.30 -41.48 69.55
CA ILE A 157 42.93 -42.40 70.50
C ILE A 157 44.36 -42.74 70.07
N TYR A 158 44.60 -42.96 68.78
CA TYR A 158 45.93 -43.29 68.27
C TYR A 158 46.86 -42.10 68.35
N GLU A 159 46.38 -40.89 68.03
CA GLU A 159 47.12 -39.64 68.21
C GLU A 159 47.56 -39.49 69.67
N LYS A 160 46.61 -39.59 70.62
CA LYS A 160 46.91 -39.49 72.06
C LYS A 160 47.87 -40.57 72.54
N TYR A 161 47.75 -41.79 72.03
CA TYR A 161 48.67 -42.88 72.34
C TYR A 161 50.08 -42.58 71.82
N MET A 162 50.20 -42.13 70.56
CA MET A 162 51.48 -41.80 69.94
C MET A 162 52.18 -40.62 70.65
N MET A 163 51.42 -39.59 71.04
CA MET A 163 51.94 -38.47 71.82
C MET A 163 52.46 -38.93 73.19
N LYS A 164 51.74 -39.83 73.88
CA LYS A 164 52.22 -40.43 75.14
C LYS A 164 53.47 -41.30 74.97
N ILE A 165 53.59 -42.01 73.84
CA ILE A 165 54.78 -42.81 73.52
C ILE A 165 55.98 -41.90 73.23
N LEU A 166 55.77 -40.79 72.52
CA LEU A 166 56.79 -39.76 72.26
C LEU A 166 57.31 -39.14 73.57
N ASP A 167 56.44 -38.87 74.54
CA ASP A 167 56.83 -38.36 75.86
C ASP A 167 57.67 -39.37 76.68
N LEU A 168 57.59 -40.67 76.36
CA LEU A 168 58.29 -41.75 77.06
C LEU A 168 59.57 -42.21 76.35
N LEU A 169 59.82 -41.72 75.13
CA LEU A 169 60.99 -42.10 74.34
C LEU A 169 62.22 -41.27 74.79
N PRO A 170 63.36 -41.91 75.09
CA PRO A 170 64.62 -41.19 75.33
C PRO A 170 65.01 -40.34 74.11
N GLU A 171 65.57 -39.14 74.34
CA GLU A 171 66.04 -38.19 73.29
C GLU A 171 66.97 -38.82 72.24
N ALA A 172 67.55 -39.99 72.51
CA ALA A 172 68.35 -40.76 71.57
C ALA A 172 67.57 -41.36 70.38
N TYR A 173 66.23 -41.44 70.43
CA TYR A 173 65.40 -41.83 69.27
C TYR A 173 65.00 -40.64 68.39
N SER A 174 65.34 -39.42 68.79
CA SER A 174 65.11 -38.19 68.01
C SER A 174 66.18 -37.97 66.93
N GLU A 175 67.12 -38.90 66.74
CA GLU A 175 68.01 -38.87 65.57
C GLU A 175 67.18 -39.10 64.31
N HIS A 176 66.69 -38.01 63.75
CA HIS A 176 66.31 -37.81 62.36
C HIS A 176 67.51 -38.03 61.42
N GLY A 177 68.19 -39.16 61.59
CA GLY A 177 69.21 -39.64 60.68
C GLY A 177 68.55 -40.06 59.38
N SER A 178 69.25 -39.81 58.29
CA SER A 178 68.91 -40.02 56.88
C SER A 178 68.33 -41.40 56.52
N ASP A 179 68.36 -42.38 57.45
CA ASP A 179 68.00 -43.78 57.26
C ASP A 179 66.60 -44.16 57.79
N SER A 180 65.76 -43.20 58.19
CA SER A 180 64.35 -43.49 58.49
C SER A 180 63.58 -43.84 57.22
N LEU A 181 62.99 -45.05 57.16
CA LEU A 181 62.14 -45.53 56.05
C LEU A 181 60.97 -44.59 55.69
N VAL A 182 60.60 -43.68 56.60
CA VAL A 182 59.52 -42.70 56.43
C VAL A 182 60.00 -41.45 55.68
N MET A 183 61.28 -41.07 55.82
CA MET A 183 61.81 -39.83 55.24
C MET A 183 61.79 -39.81 53.69
N PRO A 184 62.09 -40.92 52.97
CA PRO A 184 61.90 -40.98 51.52
C PRO A 184 60.44 -40.82 51.09
N ILE A 185 59.48 -41.32 51.88
CA ILE A 185 58.05 -41.18 51.59
C ILE A 185 57.62 -39.73 51.78
N ILE A 186 58.07 -39.07 52.85
CA ILE A 186 57.83 -37.63 53.08
C ILE A 186 58.42 -36.81 51.93
N LYS A 187 59.69 -37.02 51.56
CA LYS A 187 60.33 -36.30 50.44
C LYS A 187 59.60 -36.51 49.11
N ARG A 188 59.09 -37.72 48.85
CA ARG A 188 58.28 -38.01 47.65
C ARG A 188 56.94 -37.28 47.70
N HIS A 189 56.28 -37.26 48.84
CA HIS A 189 55.03 -36.53 49.02
C HIS A 189 55.25 -35.02 48.87
N GLU A 190 56.31 -34.46 49.44
CA GLU A 190 56.70 -33.05 49.29
C GLU A 190 56.94 -32.72 47.82
N THR A 191 57.67 -33.58 47.10
CA THR A 191 57.92 -33.39 45.66
C THR A 191 56.60 -33.43 44.87
N LEU A 192 55.73 -34.42 45.14
CA LEU A 192 54.43 -34.51 44.48
C LEU A 192 53.52 -33.32 44.80
N SER A 193 53.50 -32.87 46.06
CA SER A 193 52.74 -31.71 46.51
C SER A 193 53.24 -30.44 45.82
N ALA A 194 54.56 -30.26 45.69
CA ALA A 194 55.15 -29.14 44.95
C ALA A 194 54.74 -29.19 43.47
N THR A 195 54.87 -30.34 42.80
CA THR A 195 54.46 -30.47 41.40
C THR A 195 52.96 -30.24 41.21
N GLN A 196 52.12 -30.67 42.16
CA GLN A 196 50.69 -30.42 42.12
C GLN A 196 50.38 -28.93 42.27
N GLN A 197 51.10 -28.24 43.14
CA GLN A 197 50.95 -26.80 43.35
C GLN A 197 51.37 -26.01 42.10
N ASP A 198 52.46 -26.39 41.45
CA ASP A 198 52.91 -25.79 40.19
C ASP A 198 51.88 -26.02 39.08
N LEU A 199 51.32 -27.23 38.98
CA LEU A 199 50.25 -27.54 38.00
C LEU A 199 48.98 -26.72 38.25
N LEU A 200 48.60 -26.52 39.51
CA LEU A 200 47.45 -25.68 39.86
C LEU A 200 47.69 -24.21 39.51
N GLN A 201 48.89 -23.69 39.76
CA GLN A 201 49.25 -22.33 39.33
C GLN A 201 49.20 -22.19 37.81
N HIS A 202 49.71 -23.18 37.08
CA HIS A 202 49.65 -23.18 35.61
C HIS A 202 48.22 -23.27 35.09
N LEU A 203 47.36 -24.08 35.71
CA LEU A 203 45.93 -24.13 35.37
C LEU A 203 45.24 -22.79 35.62
N THR A 204 45.53 -22.15 36.74
CA THR A 204 44.95 -20.83 37.08
C THR A 204 45.36 -19.79 36.04
N GLY A 205 46.63 -19.77 35.62
CA GLY A 205 47.10 -18.87 34.57
C GLY A 205 46.42 -19.12 33.21
N LEU A 206 46.21 -20.37 32.83
CA LEU A 206 45.46 -20.71 31.60
C LEU A 206 43.99 -20.30 31.68
N GLU A 207 43.36 -20.42 32.85
CA GLU A 207 41.98 -19.97 33.07
C GLU A 207 41.87 -18.44 32.94
N GLU A 208 42.83 -17.69 33.48
CA GLU A 208 42.90 -16.22 33.32
C GLU A 208 43.10 -15.81 31.85
N GLU A 209 43.99 -16.48 31.12
CA GLU A 209 44.19 -16.25 29.68
C GLU A 209 42.92 -16.54 28.87
N LEU A 210 42.22 -17.63 29.21
CA LEU A 210 40.95 -17.98 28.57
C LEU A 210 39.88 -16.93 28.84
N GLN A 211 39.73 -16.48 30.09
CA GLN A 211 38.78 -15.42 30.45
C GLN A 211 39.11 -14.11 29.76
N GLN A 212 40.39 -13.73 29.69
CA GLN A 212 40.82 -12.54 28.96
C GLN A 212 40.51 -12.65 27.46
N GLY A 213 40.73 -13.81 26.86
CA GLY A 213 40.36 -14.10 25.48
C GLY A 213 38.86 -13.98 25.23
N GLN A 214 38.03 -14.47 26.15
CA GLN A 214 36.57 -14.34 26.09
C GLN A 214 36.13 -12.87 26.19
N CYS A 215 36.66 -12.11 27.15
CA CYS A 215 36.38 -10.68 27.28
C CYS A 215 36.74 -9.89 26.00
N ASN A 216 37.90 -10.19 25.40
CA ASN A 216 38.33 -9.55 24.15
C ASN A 216 37.39 -9.91 22.98
N LEU A 217 36.98 -11.18 22.88
CA LEU A 217 36.05 -11.64 21.86
C LEU A 217 34.68 -10.95 21.99
N ASP A 218 34.17 -10.81 23.21
CA ASP A 218 32.88 -10.16 23.45
C ASP A 218 32.93 -8.65 23.17
N SER A 219 34.06 -7.99 23.47
CA SER A 219 34.30 -6.60 23.07
C SER A 219 34.30 -6.45 21.53
N LEU A 220 34.99 -7.33 20.82
CA LEU A 220 35.03 -7.33 19.35
C LEU A 220 33.64 -7.58 18.73
N LYS A 221 32.86 -8.51 19.31
CA LYS A 221 31.47 -8.76 18.87
C LYS A 221 30.60 -7.52 19.06
N LEU A 222 30.74 -6.83 20.20
CA LEU A 222 29.99 -5.61 20.47
C LEU A 222 30.35 -4.51 19.46
N GLU A 223 31.64 -4.29 19.23
CA GLU A 223 32.14 -3.31 18.27
C GLU A 223 31.62 -3.61 16.86
N HIS A 224 31.73 -4.86 16.39
CA HIS A 224 31.22 -5.26 15.09
C HIS A 224 29.70 -5.08 14.99
N SER A 225 28.94 -5.36 16.05
CA SER A 225 27.50 -5.13 16.09
C SER A 225 27.17 -3.64 15.96
N THR A 226 27.92 -2.77 16.64
CA THR A 226 27.76 -1.31 16.52
C THR A 226 28.12 -0.78 15.15
N ASN A 227 29.20 -1.28 14.53
CA ASN A 227 29.61 -0.89 13.19
C ASN A 227 28.55 -1.30 12.15
N ARG A 228 28.01 -2.51 12.27
CA ARG A 228 26.91 -2.98 11.40
C ARG A 228 25.68 -2.07 11.49
N LEU A 229 25.30 -1.64 12.70
CA LEU A 229 24.20 -0.69 12.89
C LEU A 229 24.48 0.67 12.23
N MET A 230 25.70 1.17 12.35
CA MET A 230 26.11 2.43 11.73
C MET A 230 26.10 2.35 10.20
N SER A 231 26.64 1.29 9.61
CA SER A 231 26.59 1.05 8.16
C SER A 231 25.17 0.90 7.65
N ASN A 232 24.30 0.17 8.36
CA ASN A 232 22.88 0.03 7.98
C ASN A 232 22.15 1.39 8.01
N LYS A 233 22.48 2.25 8.99
CA LYS A 233 21.93 3.61 9.06
C LYS A 233 22.37 4.45 7.86
N GLU A 234 23.63 4.35 7.44
CA GLU A 234 24.13 5.04 6.24
C GLU A 234 23.48 4.53 4.96
N LEU A 235 23.32 3.20 4.86
CA LEU A 235 22.64 2.56 3.73
C LEU A 235 21.19 3.02 3.61
N ALA A 236 20.44 3.05 4.71
CA ALA A 236 19.08 3.60 4.74
C ALA A 236 19.03 5.08 4.32
N LYS A 237 20.00 5.89 4.75
CA LYS A 237 20.11 7.29 4.32
C LYS A 237 20.35 7.40 2.81
N LEU A 238 21.22 6.56 2.24
CA LEU A 238 21.48 6.54 0.80
C LEU A 238 20.25 6.05 0.00
N GLN A 239 19.55 5.01 0.47
CA GLN A 239 18.32 4.53 -0.15
C GLN A 239 17.23 5.61 -0.20
N THR A 240 17.03 6.36 0.89
CA THR A 240 16.06 7.46 0.89
C THR A 240 16.44 8.61 -0.03
N GLN A 241 17.74 8.89 -0.20
CA GLN A 241 18.22 9.88 -1.17
C GLN A 241 18.00 9.41 -2.60
N TRP A 242 18.30 8.14 -2.89
CA TRP A 242 18.08 7.54 -4.19
C TRP A 242 16.59 7.53 -4.57
N ALA A 243 15.70 7.14 -3.65
CA ALA A 243 14.25 7.16 -3.87
C ALA A 243 13.74 8.58 -4.21
N LYS A 244 14.25 9.61 -3.51
CA LYS A 244 13.91 11.02 -3.81
C LYS A 244 14.35 11.45 -5.21
N ILE A 245 15.54 11.03 -5.65
CA ILE A 245 16.04 11.36 -6.98
C ILE A 245 15.24 10.60 -8.05
N ARG A 246 14.96 9.32 -7.82
CA ARG A 246 14.15 8.48 -8.72
C ARG A 246 12.76 9.07 -8.94
N GLU A 247 12.09 9.51 -7.87
CA GLU A 247 10.78 10.15 -7.96
C GLU A 247 10.82 11.46 -8.75
N LYS A 248 11.84 12.30 -8.53
CA LYS A 248 12.03 13.53 -9.32
C LYS A 248 12.27 13.25 -10.80
N ASN A 249 13.04 12.21 -11.12
CA ASN A 249 13.27 11.80 -12.51
C ASN A 249 11.97 11.35 -13.17
N LYS A 250 11.18 10.52 -12.48
CA LYS A 250 9.86 10.06 -12.97
C LYS A 250 8.90 11.22 -13.23
N GLN A 251 8.87 12.21 -12.32
CA GLN A 251 8.08 13.43 -12.50
C GLN A 251 8.52 14.24 -13.72
N MET A 252 9.84 14.35 -13.95
CA MET A 252 10.38 15.07 -15.10
C MET A 252 10.08 14.34 -16.43
N GLU A 253 10.25 13.02 -16.47
CA GLU A 253 9.89 12.19 -17.62
C GLU A 253 8.41 12.33 -17.97
N MET A 254 7.52 12.24 -16.98
CA MET A 254 6.08 12.43 -17.19
C MET A 254 5.76 13.83 -17.75
N SER A 255 6.43 14.88 -17.25
CA SER A 255 6.28 16.23 -17.77
C SER A 255 6.73 16.34 -19.23
N LEU A 256 7.83 15.66 -19.61
CA LEU A 256 8.33 15.64 -20.98
C LEU A 256 7.36 14.90 -21.92
N TYR A 257 6.84 13.74 -21.50
CA TYR A 257 5.83 13.00 -22.27
C TYR A 257 4.57 13.84 -22.50
N ASN A 258 4.06 14.51 -21.47
CA ASN A 258 2.89 15.37 -21.58
C ASN A 258 3.13 16.55 -22.54
N GLN A 259 4.30 17.19 -22.47
CA GLN A 259 4.66 18.29 -23.38
C GLN A 259 4.81 17.79 -24.83
N HIS A 260 5.39 16.61 -25.02
CA HIS A 260 5.54 16.00 -26.34
C HIS A 260 4.18 15.65 -26.95
N ASP A 261 3.28 15.02 -26.19
CA ASP A 261 1.94 14.70 -26.67
C ASP A 261 1.13 15.97 -26.98
N GLN A 262 1.19 16.98 -26.10
CA GLN A 262 0.56 18.28 -26.38
C GLN A 262 1.09 18.92 -27.66
N SER A 263 2.40 18.87 -27.90
CA SER A 263 3.01 19.40 -29.12
C SER A 263 2.58 18.61 -30.36
N ARG A 264 2.49 17.27 -30.26
CA ARG A 264 2.01 16.40 -31.34
C ARG A 264 0.57 16.73 -31.72
N ASN A 265 -0.32 16.86 -30.72
CA ASN A 265 -1.73 17.21 -30.94
C ASN A 265 -1.86 18.58 -31.63
N GLN A 266 -1.06 19.58 -31.22
CA GLN A 266 -1.04 20.89 -31.88
C GLN A 266 -0.56 20.80 -33.34
N ILE A 267 0.47 20.00 -33.63
CA ILE A 267 0.97 19.80 -35.00
C ILE A 267 -0.09 19.11 -35.86
N GLU A 268 -0.80 18.12 -35.32
CA GLU A 268 -1.88 17.41 -36.01
C GLU A 268 -3.06 18.35 -36.30
N GLU A 269 -3.51 19.13 -35.33
CA GLU A 269 -4.57 20.14 -35.52
C GLU A 269 -4.20 21.15 -36.60
N ILE A 270 -2.97 21.70 -36.55
CA ILE A 270 -2.47 22.63 -37.58
C ILE A 270 -2.42 21.93 -38.95
N GLY A 271 -1.95 20.67 -39.01
CA GLY A 271 -1.91 19.87 -40.22
C GLY A 271 -3.31 19.69 -40.85
N CYS A 272 -4.30 19.33 -40.04
CA CYS A 272 -5.69 19.21 -40.46
C CYS A 272 -6.26 20.53 -40.98
N ILE A 273 -6.01 21.65 -40.29
CA ILE A 273 -6.45 22.98 -40.74
C ILE A 273 -5.82 23.34 -42.08
N LEU A 274 -4.50 23.12 -42.25
CA LEU A 274 -3.79 23.42 -43.49
C LEU A 274 -4.28 22.56 -44.67
N LEU A 275 -4.59 21.28 -44.42
CA LEU A 275 -5.22 20.39 -45.40
C LEU A 275 -6.62 20.89 -45.78
N ALA A 276 -7.44 21.28 -44.80
CA ALA A 276 -8.77 21.84 -45.07
C ALA A 276 -8.70 23.13 -45.90
N VAL A 277 -7.78 24.05 -45.56
CA VAL A 277 -7.53 25.28 -46.33
C VAL A 277 -7.14 24.94 -47.77
N LYS A 278 -6.20 24.01 -47.98
CA LYS A 278 -5.81 23.59 -49.34
C LYS A 278 -6.98 23.00 -50.12
N ASN A 279 -7.79 22.14 -49.49
CA ASN A 279 -8.95 21.51 -50.12
C ASN A 279 -10.01 22.55 -50.53
N ILE A 280 -10.31 23.53 -49.67
CA ILE A 280 -11.28 24.59 -49.98
C ILE A 280 -10.71 25.53 -51.05
N ALA A 281 -9.43 25.89 -50.96
CA ALA A 281 -8.77 26.74 -51.96
C ALA A 281 -8.82 26.12 -53.37
N GLN A 282 -8.69 24.80 -53.49
CA GLN A 282 -8.86 24.10 -54.75
C GLN A 282 -10.28 24.23 -55.32
N GLN A 283 -11.31 24.22 -54.46
CA GLN A 283 -12.71 24.35 -54.90
C GLN A 283 -13.12 25.80 -55.22
N CYS A 284 -12.45 26.78 -54.62
CA CYS A 284 -12.80 28.20 -54.67
C CYS A 284 -11.74 29.04 -55.41
N HIS A 285 -11.06 28.46 -56.39
CA HIS A 285 -9.95 29.12 -57.08
C HIS A 285 -10.42 30.35 -57.88
N LEU A 286 -9.75 31.48 -57.67
CA LEU A 286 -9.98 32.73 -58.38
C LEU A 286 -8.81 33.01 -59.33
N GLN A 287 -9.11 33.33 -60.60
CA GLN A 287 -8.10 33.41 -61.66
C GLN A 287 -7.04 34.51 -61.45
N HIS A 288 -7.35 35.57 -60.69
CA HIS A 288 -6.41 36.66 -60.40
C HIS A 288 -5.39 36.35 -59.31
N TYR A 289 -5.56 35.26 -58.56
CA TYR A 289 -4.66 34.85 -57.49
C TYR A 289 -3.47 33.99 -57.96
N GLY A 290 -3.41 33.65 -59.27
CA GLY A 290 -2.33 32.84 -59.83
C GLY A 290 -2.46 31.34 -59.54
N PRO A 291 -1.44 30.52 -59.86
CA PRO A 291 -1.53 29.06 -59.75
C PRO A 291 -1.39 28.55 -58.31
N LEU A 292 -2.31 27.67 -57.89
CA LEU A 292 -2.45 27.13 -56.52
C LEU A 292 -1.20 26.50 -55.90
N HIS A 293 -0.31 25.89 -56.71
CA HIS A 293 0.88 25.19 -56.21
C HIS A 293 2.00 26.13 -55.75
N GLN A 294 1.91 27.43 -56.04
CA GLN A 294 2.89 28.45 -55.65
C GLN A 294 2.38 29.37 -54.53
N MET A 295 1.13 29.19 -54.11
CA MET A 295 0.52 30.00 -53.05
C MET A 295 0.87 29.44 -51.68
N ASP A 296 1.14 30.32 -50.73
CA ASP A 296 1.23 29.96 -49.32
C ASP A 296 -0.18 29.82 -48.70
N SER A 297 -0.24 29.28 -47.49
CA SER A 297 -1.52 29.02 -46.81
C SER A 297 -2.27 30.30 -46.44
N LEU A 298 -1.57 31.42 -46.23
CA LEU A 298 -2.18 32.72 -45.93
C LEU A 298 -2.89 33.28 -47.16
N ASN A 299 -2.22 33.27 -48.31
CA ASN A 299 -2.80 33.72 -49.57
C ASN A 299 -3.95 32.82 -50.03
N MET A 300 -3.89 31.51 -49.74
CA MET A 300 -5.03 30.61 -49.95
C MET A 300 -6.24 31.00 -49.08
N MET A 301 -6.04 31.35 -47.81
CA MET A 301 -7.12 31.80 -46.93
C MET A 301 -7.72 33.13 -47.37
N ASP A 302 -6.90 34.09 -47.82
CA ASP A 302 -7.39 35.37 -48.36
C ASP A 302 -8.24 35.17 -49.62
N MET A 303 -7.82 34.28 -50.52
CA MET A 303 -8.60 33.90 -51.69
C MET A 303 -9.94 33.25 -51.32
N ILE A 304 -9.94 32.28 -50.39
CA ILE A 304 -11.17 31.64 -49.89
C ILE A 304 -12.12 32.69 -49.30
N LYS A 305 -11.58 33.61 -48.51
CA LYS A 305 -12.36 34.71 -47.90
C LYS A 305 -12.98 35.60 -48.96
N GLU A 306 -12.22 35.99 -49.99
CA GLU A 306 -12.74 36.80 -51.10
C GLU A 306 -13.86 36.06 -51.84
N PHE A 307 -13.64 34.80 -52.18
CA PHE A 307 -14.64 33.94 -52.82
C PHE A 307 -15.93 33.85 -51.99
N ILE A 308 -15.83 33.59 -50.68
CA ILE A 308 -17.00 33.52 -49.79
C ILE A 308 -17.72 34.86 -49.74
N VAL A 309 -17.01 35.98 -49.63
CA VAL A 309 -17.62 37.32 -49.60
C VAL A 309 -18.34 37.63 -50.91
N GLU A 310 -17.76 37.29 -52.06
CA GLU A 310 -18.42 37.46 -53.36
C GLU A 310 -19.65 36.56 -53.49
N THR A 311 -19.54 35.30 -53.08
CA THR A 311 -20.63 34.32 -53.15
C THR A 311 -21.79 34.71 -52.23
N ILE A 312 -21.49 35.17 -51.00
CA ILE A 312 -22.49 35.67 -50.05
C ILE A 312 -23.16 36.94 -50.58
N LYS A 313 -22.40 37.88 -51.15
CA LYS A 313 -22.98 39.06 -51.82
C LYS A 313 -23.92 38.66 -52.94
N TYR A 314 -23.54 37.67 -53.75
CA TYR A 314 -24.36 37.15 -54.84
C TYR A 314 -25.64 36.48 -54.31
N PHE A 315 -25.53 35.65 -53.27
CA PHE A 315 -26.66 34.96 -52.63
C PHE A 315 -27.63 35.93 -51.92
N ILE A 316 -27.12 36.97 -51.26
CA ILE A 316 -27.94 38.01 -50.60
C ILE A 316 -28.77 38.77 -51.63
N VAL A 317 -28.20 39.08 -52.80
CA VAL A 317 -28.90 39.74 -53.91
C VAL A 317 -29.94 38.82 -54.56
N LEU A 318 -29.69 37.51 -54.61
CA LEU A 318 -30.59 36.52 -55.22
C LEU A 318 -31.77 36.07 -54.34
N LEU A 319 -31.64 36.09 -53.00
CA LEU A 319 -32.66 35.51 -52.09
C LEU A 319 -33.37 36.49 -51.17
N GLY A 320 -32.93 37.75 -51.04
CA GLY A 320 -33.71 38.78 -50.32
C GLY A 320 -34.11 38.44 -48.87
N ILE A 321 -33.28 37.68 -48.11
CA ILE A 321 -33.60 37.24 -46.74
C ILE A 321 -32.43 37.51 -45.79
N GLY A 322 -32.74 38.02 -44.59
CA GLY A 322 -31.80 38.30 -43.50
C GLY A 322 -31.36 37.06 -42.71
N PHE A 323 -30.13 37.12 -42.17
CA PHE A 323 -29.42 36.03 -41.49
C PHE A 323 -30.10 35.55 -40.20
N HIS A 324 -30.51 34.27 -40.15
CA HIS A 324 -30.63 33.53 -38.89
C HIS A 324 -30.15 32.07 -38.99
N ARG A 325 -29.03 31.84 -38.28
CA ARG A 325 -28.53 30.63 -37.61
C ARG A 325 -28.44 29.31 -38.39
N ILE A 326 -27.20 28.83 -38.53
CA ILE A 326 -26.87 27.40 -38.59
C ILE A 326 -25.71 27.17 -37.61
N SER A 327 -25.97 26.48 -36.51
CA SER A 327 -24.94 25.86 -35.67
C SER A 327 -25.60 24.76 -34.85
N ASP A 328 -25.45 23.50 -35.27
CA ASP A 328 -25.58 22.33 -34.40
C ASP A 328 -24.77 21.18 -35.03
N CYS A 329 -23.57 20.96 -34.51
CA CYS A 329 -22.85 19.68 -34.60
C CYS A 329 -22.50 19.27 -33.17
N ALA A 330 -23.05 18.13 -32.74
CA ALA A 330 -22.71 17.50 -31.46
C ALA A 330 -21.34 16.81 -31.54
N PRO A 331 -20.51 16.84 -30.48
CA PRO A 331 -19.26 16.10 -30.46
C PRO A 331 -19.48 14.64 -30.05
N TYR A 332 -18.77 13.74 -30.74
CA TYR A 332 -18.59 12.35 -30.36
C TYR A 332 -17.84 12.26 -29.02
N HIS A 333 -18.35 11.40 -28.13
CA HIS A 333 -17.71 11.08 -26.86
C HIS A 333 -16.63 10.02 -27.12
N PHE A 334 -15.36 10.38 -26.93
CA PHE A 334 -14.24 9.44 -26.94
C PHE A 334 -14.10 8.87 -25.52
N GLN A 335 -14.42 7.58 -25.36
CA GLN A 335 -14.33 6.88 -24.09
C GLN A 335 -12.88 6.45 -23.88
N MET A 336 -12.20 7.03 -22.89
CA MET A 336 -10.86 6.62 -22.47
C MET A 336 -10.95 5.23 -21.85
N ASP A 337 -10.23 4.26 -22.42
CA ASP A 337 -10.11 2.90 -21.88
C ASP A 337 -9.52 2.95 -20.46
N THR A 338 -10.26 2.42 -19.49
CA THR A 338 -9.75 2.21 -18.13
C THR A 338 -8.64 1.16 -18.15
N PRO A 339 -7.51 1.36 -17.45
CA PRO A 339 -6.42 0.38 -17.42
C PRO A 339 -6.89 -0.94 -16.79
N LYS A 340 -6.80 -2.02 -17.55
CA LYS A 340 -7.16 -3.39 -17.13
C LYS A 340 -6.22 -3.90 -16.02
N LEU A 341 -6.75 -4.71 -15.11
CA LEU A 341 -6.00 -5.37 -14.04
C LEU A 341 -5.20 -6.57 -14.54
N ILE A 342 -5.77 -7.31 -15.49
CA ILE A 342 -5.13 -8.43 -16.18
C ILE A 342 -5.39 -8.25 -17.68
N SER A 343 -4.34 -8.35 -18.49
CA SER A 343 -4.44 -8.23 -19.94
C SER A 343 -5.14 -9.44 -20.56
N ILE A 344 -5.52 -9.31 -21.83
CA ILE A 344 -5.85 -10.48 -22.65
C ILE A 344 -4.60 -11.36 -22.82
N LYS A 345 -4.81 -12.62 -23.23
CA LYS A 345 -3.73 -13.56 -23.51
C LYS A 345 -3.01 -13.10 -24.78
N GLU A 346 -1.74 -12.76 -24.64
CA GLU A 346 -0.91 -12.22 -25.72
C GLU A 346 0.13 -13.25 -26.14
N ALA A 347 0.42 -13.34 -27.43
CA ALA A 347 1.51 -14.17 -27.92
C ALA A 347 2.86 -13.61 -27.44
N MET A 348 3.78 -14.49 -27.08
CA MET A 348 5.11 -14.11 -26.59
C MET A 348 5.91 -13.23 -27.56
N GLU A 349 5.61 -13.29 -28.86
CA GLU A 349 6.20 -12.48 -29.93
C GLU A 349 5.95 -10.96 -29.79
N SER A 350 5.00 -10.57 -28.93
CA SER A 350 4.67 -9.16 -28.66
C SER A 350 5.58 -8.47 -27.62
N LEU A 351 6.50 -9.21 -26.98
CA LEU A 351 7.55 -8.63 -26.13
C LEU A 351 8.59 -7.90 -26.99
N GLU A 352 9.00 -6.70 -26.56
CA GLU A 352 9.94 -5.81 -27.27
C GLU A 352 11.22 -6.54 -27.75
N GLU A 353 11.57 -6.38 -29.03
CA GLU A 353 12.65 -7.08 -29.76
C GLU A 353 14.03 -7.02 -29.05
N SER A 354 14.27 -6.01 -28.22
CA SER A 354 15.54 -5.84 -27.49
C SER A 354 15.77 -6.86 -26.35
N GLU A 355 14.72 -7.54 -25.86
CA GLU A 355 14.80 -8.46 -24.71
C GLU A 355 14.78 -9.93 -25.11
N ALA A 356 14.27 -10.23 -26.31
CA ALA A 356 14.17 -11.59 -26.85
C ALA A 356 15.54 -12.19 -27.26
N GLU A 357 16.48 -11.36 -27.72
CA GLU A 357 17.80 -11.83 -28.22
C GLU A 357 18.71 -12.40 -27.11
N LYS A 358 18.55 -11.99 -25.84
CA LYS A 358 19.44 -12.42 -24.74
C LYS A 358 19.06 -13.76 -24.08
N HIS A 359 17.86 -14.28 -24.32
CA HIS A 359 17.28 -15.36 -23.49
C HIS A 359 16.55 -16.46 -24.31
N GLN A 360 16.90 -16.57 -25.59
CA GLN A 360 16.16 -17.28 -26.64
C GLN A 360 15.80 -18.76 -26.32
N ASP A 361 16.66 -19.49 -25.58
CA ASP A 361 16.48 -20.93 -25.35
C ASP A 361 15.38 -21.29 -24.34
N THR A 362 15.07 -20.41 -23.37
CA THR A 362 14.04 -20.69 -22.35
C THR A 362 12.66 -20.14 -22.76
N TRP A 363 12.65 -19.07 -23.57
CA TRP A 363 11.42 -18.50 -24.11
C TRP A 363 10.67 -19.42 -25.07
N GLN A 364 11.38 -20.32 -25.76
CA GLN A 364 10.76 -21.32 -26.65
C GLN A 364 9.81 -22.29 -25.94
N GLN A 365 9.82 -22.33 -24.60
CA GLN A 365 8.92 -23.21 -23.83
C GLN A 365 7.55 -22.56 -23.57
N PHE A 366 7.40 -21.26 -23.79
CA PHE A 366 6.21 -20.48 -23.47
C PHE A 366 5.59 -19.89 -24.73
N GLU A 367 4.28 -20.03 -24.88
CA GLU A 367 3.54 -19.56 -26.06
C GLU A 367 2.86 -18.22 -25.81
N PHE A 368 2.36 -18.02 -24.60
CA PHE A 368 1.58 -16.84 -24.24
C PHE A 368 2.01 -16.22 -22.92
N ILE A 369 1.71 -14.93 -22.79
CA ILE A 369 1.85 -14.13 -21.58
C ILE A 369 0.54 -13.39 -21.28
N ARG A 370 0.23 -13.20 -20.00
CA ARG A 370 -0.73 -12.19 -19.54
C ARG A 370 -0.03 -11.21 -18.61
N ARG A 371 -0.18 -9.93 -18.93
CA ARG A 371 0.33 -8.84 -18.11
C ARG A 371 -0.60 -8.57 -16.94
N VAL A 372 -0.02 -8.33 -15.77
CA VAL A 372 -0.77 -7.97 -14.56
C VAL A 372 -0.48 -6.51 -14.21
N LYS A 373 -1.44 -5.82 -13.59
CA LYS A 373 -1.21 -4.43 -13.15
C LYS A 373 -0.15 -4.38 -12.04
N GLY A 374 0.84 -3.49 -12.20
CA GLY A 374 1.87 -3.22 -11.20
C GLY A 374 1.38 -2.31 -10.07
N ASP A 375 0.51 -2.82 -9.20
CA ASP A 375 -0.08 -2.10 -8.05
C ASP A 375 0.39 -2.64 -6.69
N GLY A 376 1.49 -3.39 -6.67
CA GLY A 376 2.00 -4.08 -5.48
C GLY A 376 1.21 -5.34 -5.10
N ASN A 377 0.14 -5.70 -5.82
CA ASN A 377 -0.61 -6.94 -5.63
C ASN A 377 -0.38 -7.96 -6.75
N CYS A 378 0.55 -7.68 -7.66
CA CYS A 378 0.76 -8.44 -8.89
C CYS A 378 0.98 -9.95 -8.63
N PHE A 379 1.78 -10.35 -7.63
CA PHE A 379 1.96 -11.77 -7.29
C PHE A 379 0.63 -12.45 -6.92
N TYR A 380 -0.07 -11.93 -5.90
CA TYR A 380 -1.33 -12.52 -5.43
C TYR A 380 -2.39 -12.53 -6.52
N ARG A 381 -2.45 -11.46 -7.33
CA ARG A 381 -3.40 -11.34 -8.43
C ARG A 381 -3.09 -12.34 -9.55
N ALA A 382 -1.82 -12.46 -9.93
CA ALA A 382 -1.35 -13.42 -10.93
C ALA A 382 -1.63 -14.86 -10.47
N LEU A 383 -1.17 -15.22 -9.27
CA LEU A 383 -1.38 -16.55 -8.69
C LEU A 383 -2.88 -16.90 -8.60
N CYS A 384 -3.69 -15.97 -8.10
CA CYS A 384 -5.13 -16.19 -7.94
C CYS A 384 -5.81 -16.42 -9.29
N PHE A 385 -5.48 -15.62 -10.31
CA PHE A 385 -6.04 -15.77 -11.64
C PHE A 385 -5.64 -17.12 -12.24
N THR A 386 -4.34 -17.45 -12.29
CA THR A 386 -3.86 -18.69 -12.92
C THR A 386 -4.34 -19.92 -12.16
N LEU A 387 -4.47 -19.84 -10.83
CA LEU A 387 -5.05 -20.90 -10.02
C LEU A 387 -6.51 -21.14 -10.41
N VAL A 388 -7.34 -20.11 -10.44
CA VAL A 388 -8.78 -20.26 -10.77
C VAL A 388 -8.96 -20.67 -12.24
N GLU A 389 -8.13 -20.15 -13.14
CA GLU A 389 -8.07 -20.54 -14.56
C GLU A 389 -7.76 -22.02 -14.72
N SER A 390 -6.85 -22.58 -13.90
CA SER A 390 -6.52 -24.02 -13.94
C SER A 390 -7.66 -24.94 -13.50
N LEU A 391 -8.70 -24.40 -12.84
CA LEU A 391 -9.89 -25.13 -12.42
C LEU A 391 -10.97 -25.19 -13.51
N LEU A 392 -10.86 -24.33 -14.54
CA LEU A 392 -11.80 -24.32 -15.66
C LEU A 392 -11.85 -25.69 -16.33
N HIS A 393 -13.01 -26.03 -16.89
CA HIS A 393 -13.26 -27.30 -17.58
C HIS A 393 -13.14 -28.56 -16.70
N CYS A 394 -12.97 -28.43 -15.38
CA CYS A 394 -12.89 -29.55 -14.45
C CYS A 394 -13.71 -29.32 -13.18
N GLU A 395 -15.00 -29.68 -13.21
CA GLU A 395 -15.93 -29.55 -12.08
C GLU A 395 -15.38 -30.21 -10.80
N SER A 396 -14.74 -31.38 -10.93
CA SER A 396 -14.11 -32.06 -9.78
C SER A 396 -12.98 -31.24 -9.15
N ALA A 397 -12.25 -30.43 -9.93
CA ALA A 397 -11.21 -29.56 -9.42
C ALA A 397 -11.80 -28.35 -8.68
N ILE A 398 -12.88 -27.77 -9.21
CA ILE A 398 -13.64 -26.70 -8.54
C ILE A 398 -14.14 -27.18 -7.18
N GLN A 399 -14.72 -28.39 -7.10
CA GLN A 399 -15.21 -28.95 -5.84
C GLN A 399 -14.08 -29.20 -4.82
N ARG A 400 -12.94 -29.76 -5.25
CA ARG A 400 -11.75 -29.91 -4.38
C ARG A 400 -11.24 -28.57 -3.86
N PHE A 401 -11.26 -27.54 -4.69
CA PHE A 401 -10.85 -26.20 -4.29
C PHE A 401 -11.84 -25.56 -3.31
N ARG A 402 -13.16 -25.79 -3.48
CA ARG A 402 -14.18 -25.37 -2.49
C ARG A 402 -13.96 -26.03 -1.13
N ASP A 403 -13.69 -27.33 -1.09
CA ASP A 403 -13.36 -28.02 0.17
C ASP A 403 -12.10 -27.44 0.83
N LYS A 404 -11.16 -26.96 0.01
CA LYS A 404 -9.96 -26.27 0.50
C LYS A 404 -10.26 -24.87 1.05
N LEU A 405 -11.10 -24.10 0.37
CA LEU A 405 -11.59 -22.80 0.87
C LEU A 405 -12.38 -22.96 2.17
N LEU A 406 -13.19 -24.02 2.30
CA LEU A 406 -13.91 -24.33 3.54
C LEU A 406 -12.95 -24.65 4.69
N ARG A 407 -11.84 -25.35 4.43
CA ARG A 407 -10.81 -25.62 5.44
C ARG A 407 -10.04 -24.37 5.83
N SER A 408 -9.71 -23.49 4.88
CA SER A 408 -8.98 -22.24 5.18
C SER A 408 -9.78 -21.28 6.08
N HIS A 409 -11.12 -21.35 6.07
CA HIS A 409 -11.96 -20.67 7.07
C HIS A 409 -11.56 -21.05 8.51
N GLN A 410 -11.33 -22.32 8.80
CA GLN A 410 -10.92 -22.79 10.13
C GLN A 410 -9.47 -22.40 10.46
N VAL A 411 -8.60 -22.37 9.45
CA VAL A 411 -7.19 -21.92 9.60
C VAL A 411 -7.14 -20.47 10.07
N LEU A 412 -7.91 -19.58 9.43
CA LEU A 412 -8.02 -18.17 9.80
C LEU A 412 -8.56 -17.97 11.23
N LEU A 413 -9.62 -18.70 11.61
CA LEU A 413 -10.14 -18.64 12.98
C LEU A 413 -9.11 -19.09 14.02
N THR A 414 -8.37 -20.15 13.73
CA THR A 414 -7.35 -20.70 14.63
C THR A 414 -6.17 -19.75 14.78
N ALA A 415 -5.80 -19.03 13.72
CA ALA A 415 -4.79 -17.97 13.75
C ALA A 415 -5.27 -16.69 14.48
N GLY A 416 -6.56 -16.60 14.83
CA GLY A 416 -7.13 -15.52 15.63
C GLY A 416 -7.72 -14.36 14.83
N PHE A 417 -8.04 -14.56 13.55
CA PHE A 417 -8.76 -13.57 12.74
C PHE A 417 -10.26 -13.55 13.10
N ASP A 418 -10.86 -12.35 13.10
CA ASP A 418 -12.31 -12.16 13.28
C ASP A 418 -13.05 -12.68 12.04
N GLU A 419 -14.02 -13.57 12.22
CA GLU A 419 -14.86 -14.11 11.15
C GLU A 419 -15.48 -12.99 10.31
N ASN A 420 -15.91 -11.89 10.93
CA ASN A 420 -16.53 -10.77 10.22
C ASN A 420 -15.56 -10.06 9.27
N ALA A 421 -14.25 -10.14 9.53
CA ALA A 421 -13.23 -9.48 8.72
C ALA A 421 -12.99 -10.20 7.38
N PHE A 422 -13.08 -11.53 7.34
CA PHE A 422 -12.74 -12.32 6.14
C PHE A 422 -13.92 -13.04 5.49
N LYS A 423 -15.06 -13.17 6.16
CA LYS A 423 -16.28 -13.82 5.62
C LYS A 423 -16.75 -13.21 4.31
N GLY A 424 -16.71 -11.88 4.19
CA GLY A 424 -17.05 -11.20 2.94
C GLY A 424 -16.11 -11.57 1.80
N LEU A 425 -14.81 -11.69 2.09
CA LEU A 425 -13.78 -12.03 1.11
C LEU A 425 -13.91 -13.49 0.63
N LEU A 426 -14.18 -14.41 1.56
CA LEU A 426 -14.45 -15.82 1.25
C LEU A 426 -15.73 -15.98 0.41
N ASN A 427 -16.78 -15.21 0.72
CA ASN A 427 -18.01 -15.22 -0.08
C ASN A 427 -17.77 -14.74 -1.52
N THR A 428 -16.86 -13.78 -1.73
CA THR A 428 -16.46 -13.37 -3.08
C THR A 428 -15.82 -14.53 -3.85
N PHE A 429 -14.93 -15.29 -3.20
CA PHE A 429 -14.36 -16.51 -3.80
C PHE A 429 -15.44 -17.51 -4.21
N HIS A 430 -16.39 -17.82 -3.33
CA HIS A 430 -17.50 -18.72 -3.65
C HIS A 430 -18.35 -18.20 -4.81
N SER A 431 -18.66 -16.89 -4.83
CA SER A 431 -19.46 -16.25 -5.89
C SER A 431 -18.79 -16.34 -7.26
N VAL A 432 -17.45 -16.18 -7.30
CA VAL A 432 -16.66 -16.34 -8.54
C VAL A 432 -16.71 -17.80 -9.01
N LEU A 433 -16.47 -18.76 -8.12
CA LEU A 433 -16.52 -20.19 -8.48
C LEU A 433 -17.92 -20.64 -8.94
N GLU A 434 -18.99 -20.17 -8.29
CA GLU A 434 -20.38 -20.41 -8.74
C GLU A 434 -20.64 -19.82 -10.13
N ARG A 435 -20.11 -18.63 -10.43
CA ARG A 435 -20.26 -18.02 -11.75
C ARG A 435 -19.57 -18.85 -12.83
N LEU A 436 -18.38 -19.37 -12.56
CA LEU A 436 -17.62 -20.20 -13.50
C LEU A 436 -18.26 -21.57 -13.74
N GLU A 437 -18.97 -22.14 -12.76
CA GLU A 437 -19.78 -23.35 -13.00
C GLU A 437 -20.96 -23.09 -13.96
N THR A 438 -21.53 -21.87 -13.94
CA THR A 438 -22.62 -21.50 -14.85
C THR A 438 -22.14 -21.07 -16.24
N ASP A 439 -20.94 -20.51 -16.33
CA ASP A 439 -20.34 -19.94 -17.53
C ASP A 439 -18.84 -20.22 -17.53
N ASP A 440 -18.50 -21.46 -17.93
CA ASP A 440 -17.16 -22.04 -17.93
C ASP A 440 -16.34 -21.52 -19.13
N CYS A 441 -16.10 -20.20 -19.16
CA CYS A 441 -15.28 -19.55 -20.16
C CYS A 441 -14.24 -18.59 -19.57
N GLU A 442 -13.10 -18.51 -20.26
CA GLU A 442 -11.94 -17.69 -19.88
C GLU A 442 -12.28 -16.18 -19.91
N GLU A 443 -13.17 -15.75 -20.81
CA GLU A 443 -13.64 -14.37 -20.90
C GLU A 443 -14.42 -13.92 -19.67
N THR A 444 -15.24 -14.81 -19.10
CA THR A 444 -16.00 -14.52 -17.87
C THR A 444 -15.07 -14.42 -16.67
N LEU A 445 -14.08 -15.30 -16.55
CA LEU A 445 -13.03 -15.18 -15.53
C LEU A 445 -12.27 -13.85 -15.66
N LEU A 446 -11.85 -13.49 -16.87
CA LEU A 446 -11.13 -12.26 -17.15
C LEU A 446 -11.96 -11.02 -16.83
N SER A 447 -13.26 -11.04 -17.11
CA SER A 447 -14.19 -9.97 -16.77
C SER A 447 -14.29 -9.78 -15.25
N LEU A 448 -14.45 -10.88 -14.50
CA LEU A 448 -14.54 -10.84 -13.04
C LEU A 448 -13.25 -10.34 -12.39
N PHE A 449 -12.08 -10.76 -12.89
CA PHE A 449 -10.80 -10.29 -12.36
C PHE A 449 -10.43 -8.87 -12.80
N ASN A 450 -11.08 -8.32 -13.82
CA ASN A 450 -10.95 -6.91 -14.19
C ASN A 450 -11.93 -5.99 -13.43
N ASP A 451 -12.88 -6.54 -12.67
CA ASP A 451 -13.60 -5.80 -11.64
C ASP A 451 -12.69 -5.61 -10.41
N GLN A 452 -12.37 -4.36 -10.10
CA GLN A 452 -11.43 -4.01 -9.03
C GLN A 452 -11.89 -4.54 -7.67
N ALA A 453 -13.18 -4.43 -7.34
CA ALA A 453 -13.70 -4.86 -6.04
C ALA A 453 -13.59 -6.39 -5.88
N THR A 454 -13.97 -7.15 -6.91
CA THR A 454 -13.90 -8.61 -6.91
C THR A 454 -12.45 -9.07 -6.81
N SER A 455 -11.58 -8.55 -7.68
CA SER A 455 -10.17 -8.96 -7.73
C SER A 455 -9.42 -8.61 -6.45
N ASP A 456 -9.61 -7.41 -5.90
CA ASP A 456 -8.95 -7.00 -4.65
C ASP A 456 -9.47 -7.78 -3.44
N SER A 457 -10.76 -8.14 -3.42
CA SER A 457 -11.31 -8.99 -2.36
C SER A 457 -10.66 -10.38 -2.35
N MET A 458 -10.44 -10.96 -3.53
CA MET A 458 -9.77 -12.25 -3.66
C MET A 458 -8.29 -12.16 -3.26
N VAL A 459 -7.59 -11.11 -3.70
CA VAL A 459 -6.21 -10.84 -3.26
C VAL A 459 -6.12 -10.69 -1.74
N GLN A 460 -7.02 -9.91 -1.15
CA GLN A 460 -7.02 -9.66 0.29
C GLN A 460 -7.24 -10.96 1.08
N TYR A 461 -8.14 -11.84 0.62
CA TYR A 461 -8.31 -13.16 1.24
C TYR A 461 -7.03 -13.99 1.21
N LEU A 462 -6.35 -14.04 0.06
CA LEU A 462 -5.08 -14.77 -0.07
C LEU A 462 -4.01 -14.20 0.85
N ARG A 463 -3.92 -12.87 1.00
CA ARG A 463 -3.00 -12.23 1.97
C ARG A 463 -3.29 -12.64 3.41
N LEU A 464 -4.56 -12.67 3.82
CA LEU A 464 -4.93 -13.15 5.16
C LEU A 464 -4.58 -14.63 5.35
N LEU A 465 -4.78 -15.44 4.32
CA LEU A 465 -4.45 -16.86 4.35
C LEU A 465 -2.95 -17.10 4.48
N THR A 466 -2.12 -16.36 3.72
CA THR A 466 -0.66 -16.35 3.87
C THR A 466 -0.26 -15.95 5.29
N SER A 467 -0.85 -14.89 5.83
CA SER A 467 -0.58 -14.43 7.20
C SER A 467 -0.91 -15.51 8.23
N ALA A 468 -2.05 -16.20 8.08
CA ALA A 468 -2.44 -17.28 8.98
C ALA A 468 -1.48 -18.48 8.93
N HIS A 469 -1.02 -18.87 7.74
CA HIS A 469 -0.06 -19.98 7.59
C HIS A 469 1.28 -19.64 8.21
N LEU A 470 1.80 -18.44 7.93
CA LEU A 470 3.03 -17.94 8.53
C LEU A 470 2.95 -17.97 10.06
N GLN A 471 1.89 -17.40 10.63
CA GLN A 471 1.71 -17.35 12.10
C GLN A 471 1.53 -18.74 12.72
N SER A 472 0.90 -19.69 12.02
CA SER A 472 0.72 -21.06 12.50
C SER A 472 2.01 -21.87 12.51
N HIS A 473 2.97 -21.52 11.64
CA HIS A 473 4.28 -22.16 11.52
C HIS A 473 5.42 -21.22 11.94
N ALA A 474 5.17 -20.39 12.95
CA ALA A 474 6.09 -19.32 13.35
C ALA A 474 7.50 -19.81 13.70
N ASP A 475 7.64 -21.00 14.28
CA ASP A 475 8.94 -21.56 14.67
C ASP A 475 9.89 -21.73 13.47
N PHE A 476 9.35 -22.05 12.30
CA PHE A 476 10.10 -22.16 11.06
C PHE A 476 10.34 -20.78 10.45
N PHE A 477 9.26 -20.04 10.16
CA PHE A 477 9.32 -18.80 9.38
C PHE A 477 10.00 -17.61 10.08
N GLN A 478 10.05 -17.59 11.42
CA GLN A 478 10.65 -16.48 12.17
C GLN A 478 12.13 -16.22 11.84
N HIS A 479 12.84 -17.23 11.31
CA HIS A 479 14.27 -17.13 10.98
C HIS A 479 14.51 -16.52 9.58
N PHE A 480 13.48 -16.38 8.76
CA PHE A 480 13.57 -15.92 7.36
C PHE A 480 13.10 -14.47 7.17
N VAL A 481 12.55 -13.83 8.22
CA VAL A 481 11.98 -12.48 8.15
C VAL A 481 12.76 -11.47 8.97
N GLU A 482 12.97 -10.27 8.41
CA GLU A 482 13.62 -9.15 9.11
C GLU A 482 12.62 -8.30 9.91
N ALA A 483 11.98 -8.91 10.92
CA ALA A 483 11.02 -8.21 11.79
C ALA A 483 11.18 -8.58 13.27
N PRO A 484 10.71 -7.75 14.22
CA PRO A 484 10.79 -8.06 15.65
C PRO A 484 10.05 -9.35 16.06
N ASN A 485 9.06 -9.76 15.27
CA ASN A 485 8.36 -11.04 15.33
C ASN A 485 7.49 -11.18 14.08
N LEU A 486 7.05 -12.41 13.80
CA LEU A 486 6.28 -12.74 12.62
C LEU A 486 4.91 -12.05 12.57
N LYS A 487 4.28 -11.79 13.71
CA LYS A 487 2.99 -11.07 13.75
C LYS A 487 3.10 -9.62 13.26
N VAL A 488 4.22 -8.95 13.58
CA VAL A 488 4.50 -7.59 13.06
C VAL A 488 4.76 -7.64 11.56
N TYR A 489 5.55 -8.61 11.11
CA TYR A 489 5.81 -8.83 9.68
C TYR A 489 4.51 -9.05 8.90
N CYS A 490 3.68 -10.01 9.35
CA CYS A 490 2.40 -10.31 8.75
C CYS A 490 1.49 -9.07 8.64
N ALA A 491 1.36 -8.27 9.69
CA ALA A 491 0.50 -7.10 9.67
C ALA A 491 0.95 -5.98 8.70
N HIS A 492 2.27 -5.79 8.51
CA HIS A 492 2.81 -4.67 7.75
C HIS A 492 3.19 -5.03 6.32
N GLU A 493 3.71 -6.24 6.09
CA GLU A 493 4.24 -6.66 4.79
C GLU A 493 3.26 -7.61 4.06
N VAL A 494 2.48 -8.41 4.80
CA VAL A 494 1.62 -9.44 4.18
C VAL A 494 0.16 -8.98 4.06
N GLU A 495 -0.47 -8.62 5.17
CA GLU A 495 -1.90 -8.26 5.27
C GLU A 495 -2.22 -6.92 4.59
N ALA A 496 -1.25 -6.00 4.59
CA ALA A 496 -1.39 -4.70 3.95
C ALA A 496 -1.46 -4.83 2.41
N MET A 497 -2.45 -4.21 1.81
CA MET A 497 -2.59 -4.15 0.35
C MET A 497 -1.47 -3.34 -0.28
N ALA A 498 -1.13 -3.66 -1.53
CA ALA A 498 -0.07 -3.00 -2.31
C ALA A 498 1.36 -3.15 -1.76
N MET A 499 1.58 -4.09 -0.83
CA MET A 499 2.91 -4.49 -0.39
C MET A 499 3.48 -5.60 -1.26
N GLU A 500 4.74 -5.46 -1.65
CA GLU A 500 5.46 -6.44 -2.48
C GLU A 500 5.49 -7.81 -1.78
N CYS A 501 5.49 -8.87 -2.58
CA CYS A 501 5.48 -10.24 -2.09
C CYS A 501 6.89 -10.82 -2.25
N ASP A 502 7.47 -11.34 -1.18
CA ASP A 502 8.79 -11.94 -1.18
C ASP A 502 8.69 -13.48 -1.12
N HIS A 503 9.83 -14.16 -1.22
CA HIS A 503 9.95 -15.62 -1.24
C HIS A 503 9.27 -16.32 -0.04
N VAL A 504 9.23 -15.66 1.14
CA VAL A 504 8.62 -16.22 2.36
C VAL A 504 7.11 -16.35 2.20
N GLU A 505 6.42 -15.33 1.68
CA GLU A 505 4.99 -15.36 1.41
C GLU A 505 4.63 -16.35 0.31
N ILE A 506 5.46 -16.42 -0.73
CA ILE A 506 5.25 -17.31 -1.88
C ILE A 506 5.30 -18.77 -1.42
N LEU A 507 6.30 -19.12 -0.61
CA LEU A 507 6.43 -20.45 -0.02
C LEU A 507 5.24 -20.76 0.89
N ALA A 508 4.91 -19.85 1.80
CA ALA A 508 3.81 -20.04 2.74
C ALA A 508 2.46 -20.27 2.04
N LEU A 509 2.17 -19.46 1.01
CA LEU A 509 0.92 -19.58 0.26
C LEU A 509 0.89 -20.83 -0.63
N SER A 510 2.03 -21.21 -1.23
CA SER A 510 2.18 -22.45 -2.00
C SER A 510 1.91 -23.68 -1.14
N GLU A 511 2.45 -23.73 0.09
CA GLU A 511 2.19 -24.82 1.05
C GLU A 511 0.73 -24.86 1.50
N GLU A 512 0.16 -23.71 1.91
CA GLU A 512 -1.22 -23.64 2.38
C GLU A 512 -2.21 -24.03 1.27
N LEU A 513 -1.94 -23.60 0.02
CA LEU A 513 -2.77 -23.93 -1.13
C LEU A 513 -2.40 -25.24 -1.84
N ASP A 514 -1.34 -25.94 -1.43
CA ASP A 514 -0.86 -27.21 -2.04
C ASP A 514 -0.70 -27.05 -3.56
N ILE A 515 -0.04 -25.96 -3.96
CA ILE A 515 0.18 -25.58 -5.36
C ILE A 515 1.68 -25.62 -5.65
N SER A 516 2.06 -26.23 -6.77
CA SER A 516 3.40 -26.12 -7.32
C SER A 516 3.49 -25.00 -8.37
N LEU A 517 4.43 -24.07 -8.20
CA LEU A 517 4.64 -22.94 -9.11
C LEU A 517 6.13 -22.78 -9.48
N CYS A 518 6.44 -22.39 -10.73
CA CYS A 518 7.79 -21.95 -11.13
C CYS A 518 7.78 -20.44 -11.37
N ILE A 519 8.71 -19.75 -10.73
CA ILE A 519 9.01 -18.33 -10.95
C ILE A 519 10.23 -18.22 -11.84
N ILE A 520 10.09 -17.56 -12.98
CA ILE A 520 11.15 -17.33 -13.94
C ILE A 520 11.66 -15.91 -13.76
N SER A 521 12.86 -15.75 -13.22
CA SER A 521 13.47 -14.45 -12.99
C SER A 521 14.32 -14.00 -14.18
N MET A 522 14.09 -12.75 -14.61
CA MET A 522 14.86 -12.08 -15.68
C MET A 522 16.05 -11.28 -15.15
N GLU A 523 16.29 -11.26 -13.84
CA GLU A 523 17.25 -10.35 -13.19
C GLU A 523 18.68 -10.92 -13.08
N GLY A 524 19.00 -12.00 -13.82
CA GLY A 524 20.31 -12.64 -13.82
C GLY A 524 21.39 -11.86 -14.59
N SER A 525 22.57 -11.68 -13.99
CA SER A 525 23.74 -11.03 -14.60
C SER A 525 24.33 -11.77 -15.81
N ASP A 526 23.96 -13.04 -15.98
CA ASP A 526 24.68 -13.99 -16.82
C ASP A 526 23.93 -14.32 -18.13
N GLY A 527 22.81 -13.65 -18.42
CA GLY A 527 21.99 -13.94 -19.61
C GLY A 527 21.18 -15.25 -19.52
N HIS A 528 21.27 -15.99 -18.42
CA HIS A 528 20.45 -17.18 -18.17
C HIS A 528 19.26 -16.84 -17.27
N LEU A 529 18.06 -17.24 -17.70
CA LEU A 529 16.84 -17.15 -16.89
C LEU A 529 16.93 -18.15 -15.73
N THR A 530 16.63 -17.70 -14.52
CA THR A 530 16.62 -18.57 -13.34
C THR A 530 15.18 -19.02 -13.06
N CYS A 531 14.89 -20.33 -13.14
CA CYS A 531 13.59 -20.87 -12.68
C CYS A 531 13.72 -21.36 -11.24
N HIS A 532 12.84 -20.84 -10.39
CA HIS A 532 12.66 -21.28 -9.02
C HIS A 532 11.36 -22.04 -8.91
N THR A 533 11.43 -23.36 -8.75
CA THR A 533 10.25 -24.21 -8.53
C THR A 533 9.96 -24.36 -7.04
N ILE A 534 8.73 -24.07 -6.64
CA ILE A 534 8.26 -24.12 -5.26
C ILE A 534 7.04 -25.06 -5.20
N PRO A 535 7.06 -26.11 -4.35
CA PRO A 535 8.19 -26.61 -3.57
C PRO A 535 9.29 -27.25 -4.44
N GLU A 536 10.53 -27.26 -3.96
CA GLU A 536 11.68 -27.80 -4.70
C GLU A 536 11.47 -29.26 -5.12
N GLY A 537 11.78 -29.58 -6.37
CA GLY A 537 11.65 -30.94 -6.93
C GLY A 537 10.24 -31.35 -7.35
N SER A 538 9.23 -30.48 -7.19
CA SER A 538 7.89 -30.71 -7.73
C SER A 538 7.79 -30.42 -9.22
N GLN A 539 6.76 -30.95 -9.90
CA GLN A 539 6.41 -30.51 -11.26
C GLN A 539 5.50 -29.27 -11.15
N PRO A 540 5.92 -28.09 -11.64
CA PRO A 540 5.14 -26.87 -11.52
C PRO A 540 3.90 -26.90 -12.41
N SER A 541 2.77 -26.61 -11.79
CA SER A 541 1.47 -26.47 -12.46
C SER A 541 1.23 -25.04 -12.98
N LEU A 542 1.80 -24.05 -12.30
CA LEU A 542 1.66 -22.63 -12.63
C LEU A 542 3.04 -22.01 -12.94
N TYR A 543 3.06 -21.03 -13.85
CA TYR A 543 4.29 -20.37 -14.28
C TYR A 543 4.12 -18.86 -14.21
N LEU A 544 5.02 -18.19 -13.48
CA LEU A 544 5.03 -16.74 -13.33
C LEU A 544 6.37 -16.17 -13.81
N LEU A 545 6.33 -15.03 -14.48
CA LEU A 545 7.50 -14.25 -14.87
C LEU A 545 7.77 -13.18 -13.81
N TYR A 546 8.99 -13.13 -13.28
CA TYR A 546 9.43 -12.08 -12.38
C TYR A 546 10.41 -11.13 -13.09
N LYS A 547 10.04 -9.85 -13.19
CA LYS A 547 10.84 -8.79 -13.83
C LYS A 547 10.68 -7.47 -13.08
N THR A 548 11.77 -6.87 -12.61
CA THR A 548 11.78 -5.51 -12.02
C THR A 548 10.74 -5.34 -10.91
N SER A 549 10.72 -6.28 -9.94
CA SER A 549 9.72 -6.32 -8.85
C SER A 549 8.27 -6.48 -9.32
N HIS A 550 8.05 -7.14 -10.46
CA HIS A 550 6.72 -7.36 -11.04
C HIS A 550 6.50 -8.82 -11.45
N TYR A 551 5.25 -9.29 -11.35
CA TYR A 551 4.84 -10.65 -11.68
C TYR A 551 3.81 -10.66 -12.81
N ASP A 552 4.15 -11.34 -13.91
CA ASP A 552 3.25 -11.65 -15.03
C ASP A 552 2.97 -13.16 -15.10
N ILE A 553 1.94 -13.57 -15.84
CA ILE A 553 1.55 -14.98 -15.99
C ILE A 553 2.12 -15.53 -17.29
N LEU A 554 2.71 -16.72 -17.26
CA LEU A 554 3.23 -17.42 -18.43
C LEU A 554 2.47 -18.71 -18.71
N TYR A 555 2.32 -19.02 -20.00
CA TYR A 555 1.68 -20.24 -20.48
C TYR A 555 2.66 -21.06 -21.29
N LYS A 556 2.93 -22.30 -20.85
CA LYS A 556 3.72 -23.24 -21.64
C LYS A 556 3.01 -23.63 -22.92
N HIS A 557 3.78 -24.05 -23.92
CA HIS A 557 3.23 -24.80 -25.05
C HIS A 557 2.43 -25.98 -24.49
N SER A 558 1.19 -26.13 -24.94
CA SER A 558 0.34 -27.25 -24.53
C SER A 558 1.01 -28.57 -24.91
N GLU A 559 1.65 -29.23 -23.93
CA GLU A 559 1.80 -30.68 -23.99
C GLU A 559 0.38 -31.24 -24.00
N HIS A 560 -0.03 -31.83 -25.12
CA HIS A 560 -1.33 -32.45 -25.25
C HIS A 560 -1.57 -33.37 -24.04
N CYS A 561 -2.49 -32.95 -23.16
CA CYS A 561 -3.05 -33.84 -22.14
C CYS A 561 -3.62 -35.06 -22.86
N LYS A 562 -3.04 -36.23 -22.61
CA LYS A 562 -3.63 -37.53 -22.95
C LYS A 562 -4.44 -38.06 -21.78
#